data_AF-A0A356MP89-F1
#
_entry.id   AF-A0A356MP89-F1
#
_cell.length_a   1.000
_cell.length_b   1.000
_cell.length_c   1.000
_cell.angle_alpha   90.00
_cell.angle_beta   90.00
_cell.angle_gamma   90.00
#
_symmetry.space_group_name_H-M   'P 1'
#
loop_
_entity.id
_entity.type
_entity.pdbx_description
1 polymer ?
#
loop_
_entity_poly.entity_id
_entity_poly.type
_entity_poly.pdbx_seq_one_letter_code
_entity_poly.pdbx_strand_id
1 'polypeptide(L)'
;MKFDQITLAFAGLALCFASEMAVAQVPISLLDDVPLSTDAPTFASITSVQEPTARWGSTDAPLPTNAWWENFVLNAGTGVANSLPYLVKCSTDGLSGCMPGKVTSETFVISTFVSNWTLGSSESLAEHQVVDYDPLSVTVEWSAGLGTLQAPVVRGMPYLTAVYSGLTPEVSTIHAILSINGASPNATVTDDRFELVL
;
A
#
# COMPACT_ATOMS: atom_id res chain seq x y z
N MET A 1 -42.86 -32.81 -57.29
CA MET A 1 -42.91 -32.77 -55.82
C MET A 1 -42.04 -31.60 -55.38
N LYS A 2 -42.65 -30.57 -54.79
CA LYS A 2 -41.99 -29.30 -54.44
C LYS A 2 -41.00 -29.53 -53.29
N PHE A 3 -39.80 -28.99 -53.44
CA PHE A 3 -38.84 -28.84 -52.34
C PHE A 3 -39.18 -27.54 -51.62
N ASP A 4 -39.70 -27.64 -50.40
CA ASP A 4 -39.91 -26.48 -49.53
C ASP A 4 -38.55 -26.08 -48.93
N GLN A 5 -38.07 -24.88 -49.30
CA GLN A 5 -36.96 -24.25 -48.61
C GLN A 5 -37.47 -23.64 -47.30
N ILE A 6 -36.92 -24.10 -46.18
CA ILE A 6 -37.12 -23.47 -44.87
C ILE A 6 -36.12 -22.33 -44.75
N THR A 7 -36.61 -21.10 -44.84
CA THR A 7 -35.84 -19.89 -44.51
C THR A 7 -35.85 -19.68 -43.00
N LEU A 8 -34.71 -19.83 -42.32
CA LEU A 8 -34.56 -19.36 -40.95
C LEU A 8 -34.37 -17.83 -40.95
N ALA A 9 -35.32 -17.10 -40.37
CA ALA A 9 -35.17 -15.69 -40.09
C ALA A 9 -34.48 -15.52 -38.71
N PHE A 10 -33.25 -15.00 -38.70
CA PHE A 10 -32.60 -14.52 -37.48
C PHE A 10 -33.14 -13.12 -37.16
N ALA A 11 -33.98 -13.00 -36.13
CA ALA A 11 -34.31 -11.73 -35.53
C ALA A 11 -33.13 -11.28 -34.64
N GLY A 12 -32.32 -10.34 -35.13
CA GLY A 12 -31.28 -9.71 -34.32
C GLY A 12 -31.90 -8.81 -33.27
N LEU A 13 -31.85 -9.23 -32.00
CA LEU A 13 -32.17 -8.37 -30.87
C LEU A 13 -30.93 -7.53 -30.56
N ALA A 14 -30.96 -6.25 -30.94
CA ALA A 14 -29.95 -5.29 -30.52
C ALA A 14 -30.11 -5.03 -29.01
N LEU A 15 -29.19 -5.55 -28.20
CA LEU A 15 -29.04 -5.17 -26.79
C LEU A 15 -28.46 -3.75 -26.74
N CYS A 16 -29.33 -2.76 -26.56
CA CYS A 16 -28.92 -1.41 -26.17
C CYS A 16 -28.40 -1.46 -24.74
N PHE A 17 -27.08 -1.46 -24.57
CA PHE A 17 -26.46 -1.15 -23.28
C PHE A 17 -26.65 0.35 -23.01
N ALA A 18 -27.61 0.69 -22.15
CA ALA A 18 -27.64 2.01 -21.56
C ALA A 18 -26.45 2.11 -20.58
N SER A 19 -25.44 2.90 -20.94
CA SER A 19 -24.39 3.30 -20.01
C SER A 19 -25.01 4.28 -19.00
N GLU A 20 -25.40 3.79 -17.82
CA GLU A 20 -25.61 4.67 -16.67
C GLU A 20 -24.23 5.19 -16.26
N MET A 21 -23.92 6.41 -16.70
CA MET A 21 -22.82 7.17 -16.12
C MET A 21 -23.26 7.51 -14.68
N ALA A 22 -22.72 6.80 -13.70
CA ALA A 22 -22.85 7.19 -12.31
C ALA A 22 -22.25 8.59 -12.16
N VAL A 23 -23.09 9.61 -12.01
CA VAL A 23 -22.63 10.95 -11.66
C VAL A 23 -22.08 10.84 -10.24
N ALA A 24 -20.75 10.91 -10.11
CA ALA A 24 -20.13 11.04 -8.80
C ALA A 24 -20.71 12.28 -8.13
N GLN A 25 -21.41 12.07 -7.01
CA GLN A 25 -21.96 13.17 -6.24
C GLN A 25 -20.78 14.00 -5.73
N VAL A 26 -20.70 15.26 -6.15
CA VAL A 26 -19.68 16.18 -5.63
C VAL A 26 -19.92 16.31 -4.12
N PRO A 27 -18.93 16.04 -3.27
CA PRO A 27 -19.07 16.25 -1.84
C PRO A 27 -19.49 17.70 -1.59
N ILE A 28 -20.62 17.91 -0.91
CA ILE A 28 -20.98 19.24 -0.43
C ILE A 28 -20.01 19.55 0.71
N SER A 29 -19.14 20.55 0.50
CA SER A 29 -18.32 21.06 1.59
C SER A 29 -19.26 21.74 2.59
N LEU A 30 -19.38 21.15 3.78
CA LEU A 30 -20.19 21.74 4.85
C LEU A 30 -19.52 22.97 5.46
N LEU A 31 -18.24 23.18 5.18
CA LEU A 31 -17.39 24.18 5.83
C LEU A 31 -16.54 25.00 4.85
N ASP A 32 -16.70 24.85 3.53
CA ASP A 32 -15.93 25.58 2.49
C ASP A 32 -14.41 25.66 2.75
N ASP A 33 -13.83 24.63 3.37
CA ASP A 33 -12.44 24.57 3.84
C ASP A 33 -11.99 25.75 4.75
N VAL A 34 -12.94 26.41 5.43
CA VAL A 34 -12.65 27.42 6.45
C VAL A 34 -12.54 26.79 7.85
N PRO A 35 -11.59 27.26 8.69
CA PRO A 35 -11.53 26.84 10.08
C PRO A 35 -12.83 27.15 10.83
N LEU A 36 -13.26 26.25 11.71
CA LEU A 36 -14.41 26.48 12.59
C LEU A 36 -14.19 27.67 13.56
N SER A 37 -12.95 27.89 13.98
CA SER A 37 -12.48 29.06 14.72
C SER A 37 -10.95 29.15 14.61
N THR A 38 -10.41 30.35 14.83
CA THR A 38 -8.97 30.61 14.98
C THR A 38 -8.57 30.90 16.43
N ASP A 39 -9.52 30.92 17.34
CA ASP A 39 -9.26 31.16 18.75
C ASP A 39 -8.57 29.94 19.39
N ALA A 40 -7.61 30.20 20.28
CA ALA A 40 -6.98 29.14 21.05
C ALA A 40 -7.98 28.47 22.01
N PRO A 41 -7.85 27.16 22.26
CA PRO A 41 -8.71 26.47 23.23
C PRO A 41 -8.50 27.04 24.64
N THR A 42 -9.57 27.11 25.43
CA THR A 42 -9.54 27.64 26.81
C THR A 42 -8.93 26.68 27.83
N PHE A 43 -8.46 25.52 27.40
CA PHE A 43 -7.87 24.50 28.27
C PHE A 43 -6.43 24.88 28.66
N ALA A 44 -6.00 24.44 29.85
CA ALA A 44 -4.62 24.62 30.27
C ALA A 44 -3.67 23.83 29.34
N SER A 45 -2.58 24.45 28.91
CA SER A 45 -1.58 23.80 28.08
C SER A 45 -0.85 22.72 28.86
N ILE A 46 -0.74 21.53 28.27
CA ILE A 46 0.09 20.43 28.77
C ILE A 46 0.93 19.88 27.61
N THR A 47 2.12 19.37 27.94
CA THR A 47 2.94 18.61 26.99
C THR A 47 2.57 17.13 27.09
N SER A 48 2.48 16.45 25.95
CA SER A 48 2.32 14.99 25.92
C SER A 48 3.47 14.34 26.69
N VAL A 49 3.17 13.36 27.54
CA VAL A 49 4.21 12.59 28.25
C VAL A 49 4.98 11.64 27.32
N GLN A 50 4.41 11.37 26.14
CA GLN A 50 5.03 10.55 25.11
C GLN A 50 5.55 11.49 24.02
N GLU A 51 6.88 11.54 23.91
CA GLU A 51 7.57 12.25 22.84
C GLU A 51 7.49 11.46 21.52
N PRO A 52 7.52 12.16 20.36
CA PRO A 52 7.70 11.52 19.06
C PRO A 52 8.97 10.67 19.02
N THR A 53 8.90 9.54 18.33
CA THR A 53 10.08 8.67 18.14
C THR A 53 11.03 9.26 17.09
N ALA A 54 12.24 8.71 16.98
CA ALA A 54 13.20 9.05 15.91
C ALA A 54 12.74 8.61 14.50
N ARG A 55 11.54 8.00 14.38
CA ARG A 55 10.93 7.56 13.12
C ARG A 55 10.25 8.68 12.35
N TRP A 56 10.19 9.89 12.89
CA TRP A 56 9.73 11.06 12.16
C TRP A 56 10.91 11.75 11.49
N GLY A 57 10.82 11.98 10.18
CA GLY A 57 11.82 12.76 9.43
C GLY A 57 11.84 14.24 9.80
N SER A 58 10.72 14.77 10.31
CA SER A 58 10.61 16.11 10.90
C SER A 58 9.52 16.13 11.97
N THR A 59 9.70 16.98 12.98
CA THR A 59 8.73 17.25 14.05
C THR A 59 8.39 18.75 14.15
N ASP A 60 8.64 19.51 13.09
CA ASP A 60 8.46 20.98 13.08
C ASP A 60 6.99 21.40 12.98
N ALA A 61 6.09 20.45 12.71
CA ALA A 61 4.66 20.64 12.61
C ALA A 61 3.91 19.63 13.52
N PRO A 62 2.63 19.90 13.87
CA PRO A 62 1.81 18.93 14.58
C PRO A 62 1.74 17.60 13.83
N LEU A 63 2.12 16.53 14.52
CA LEU A 63 2.12 15.18 13.96
C LEU A 63 0.72 14.56 14.10
N PRO A 64 0.24 13.79 13.10
CA PRO A 64 -1.05 13.14 13.21
C PRO A 64 -1.00 12.05 14.29
N THR A 65 -2.08 11.96 15.05
CA THR A 65 -2.37 10.80 15.89
C THR A 65 -3.51 10.00 15.27
N ASN A 66 -3.58 8.70 15.52
CA ASN A 66 -4.62 7.82 14.99
C ASN A 66 -4.65 7.71 13.46
N ALA A 67 -3.55 8.02 12.78
CA ALA A 67 -3.41 7.75 11.35
C ALA A 67 -3.39 6.24 11.09
N TRP A 68 -3.94 5.79 9.97
CA TRP A 68 -4.03 4.35 9.66
C TRP A 68 -2.64 3.66 9.53
N TRP A 69 -1.60 4.47 9.29
CA TRP A 69 -0.20 4.06 9.17
C TRP A 69 0.64 4.38 10.40
N GLU A 70 0.06 4.90 11.49
CA GLU A 70 0.78 5.36 12.70
C GLU A 70 1.70 4.27 13.30
N ASN A 71 1.40 2.99 13.07
CA ASN A 71 2.26 1.87 13.42
C ASN A 71 3.70 1.93 12.86
N PHE A 72 3.95 2.73 11.82
CA PHE A 72 5.30 2.95 11.28
C PHE A 72 6.15 3.87 12.15
N VAL A 73 5.55 4.67 13.03
CA VAL A 73 6.27 5.61 13.90
C VAL A 73 6.21 5.24 15.38
N LEU A 74 5.32 4.33 15.78
CA LEU A 74 5.22 3.87 17.16
C LEU A 74 6.28 2.81 17.49
N ASN A 75 6.94 2.95 18.64
CA ASN A 75 7.97 2.03 19.14
C ASN A 75 9.08 1.80 18.09
N ALA A 76 9.33 0.54 17.69
CA ALA A 76 10.28 0.19 16.64
C ALA A 76 9.75 0.41 15.20
N GLY A 77 8.50 0.88 15.04
CA GLY A 77 7.88 1.11 13.73
C GLY A 77 7.55 -0.17 12.95
N THR A 78 7.58 -1.33 13.61
CA THR A 78 7.40 -2.66 12.98
C THR A 78 5.97 -3.19 13.10
N GLY A 79 5.01 -2.32 13.44
CA GLY A 79 3.60 -2.67 13.45
C GLY A 79 3.05 -2.81 12.02
N VAL A 80 1.95 -3.54 11.88
CA VAL A 80 1.27 -3.73 10.59
C VAL A 80 0.35 -2.55 10.31
N ALA A 81 0.41 -1.99 9.11
CA ALA A 81 -0.56 -1.00 8.62
C ALA A 81 -1.44 -1.62 7.53
N ASN A 82 -2.73 -1.26 7.53
CA ASN A 82 -3.70 -1.75 6.57
C ASN A 82 -3.92 -0.71 5.46
N SER A 83 -3.19 -0.85 4.36
CA SER A 83 -3.32 0.04 3.21
C SER A 83 -4.48 -0.34 2.29
N LEU A 84 -4.96 -1.59 2.32
CA LEU A 84 -5.94 -2.13 1.36
C LEU A 84 -5.45 -2.11 -0.10
N PRO A 85 -5.64 -3.20 -0.86
CA PRO A 85 -6.05 -4.52 -0.40
C PRO A 85 -4.95 -5.20 0.44
N TYR A 86 -3.74 -4.63 0.49
CA TYR A 86 -2.59 -5.19 1.17
C TYR A 86 -2.50 -4.80 2.65
N LEU A 87 -1.91 -5.69 3.44
CA LEU A 87 -1.30 -5.35 4.72
C LEU A 87 0.20 -5.15 4.50
N VAL A 88 0.76 -4.13 5.12
CA VAL A 88 2.18 -3.78 4.99
C VAL A 88 2.85 -3.58 6.34
N LYS A 89 4.17 -3.77 6.38
CA LYS A 89 4.99 -3.64 7.58
C LYS A 89 6.40 -3.19 7.21
N CYS A 90 6.98 -2.33 8.04
CA CYS A 90 8.38 -1.92 7.92
C CYS A 90 9.28 -2.81 8.80
N SER A 91 10.48 -3.11 8.32
CA SER A 91 11.60 -3.65 9.10
C SER A 91 12.93 -3.12 8.55
N THR A 92 14.06 -3.51 9.13
CA THR A 92 15.38 -3.26 8.53
C THR A 92 15.66 -4.08 7.26
N ASP A 93 14.72 -4.94 6.85
CA ASP A 93 14.77 -5.65 5.56
C ASP A 93 14.02 -4.88 4.46
N GLY A 94 13.36 -3.76 4.79
CA GLY A 94 12.61 -2.91 3.87
C GLY A 94 11.10 -2.93 4.10
N LEU A 95 10.34 -2.76 3.01
CA LEU A 95 8.86 -2.78 3.05
C LEU A 95 8.35 -4.18 2.72
N SER A 96 7.72 -4.81 3.69
CA SER A 96 7.02 -6.08 3.50
C SER A 96 5.53 -5.88 3.25
N GLY A 97 4.93 -6.70 2.39
CA GLY A 97 3.50 -6.67 2.11
C GLY A 97 2.89 -8.04 1.78
N CYS A 98 1.59 -8.16 2.01
CA CYS A 98 0.81 -9.33 1.59
C CYS A 98 -0.64 -9.00 1.30
N MET A 99 -1.26 -9.82 0.46
CA MET A 99 -2.71 -9.94 0.42
C MET A 99 -3.13 -10.79 1.63
N PRO A 100 -3.87 -10.23 2.60
CA PRO A 100 -4.13 -10.94 3.84
C PRO A 100 -5.08 -12.12 3.63
N GLY A 101 -4.77 -13.23 4.29
CA GLY A 101 -5.75 -14.30 4.51
C GLY A 101 -6.82 -13.84 5.51
N LYS A 102 -8.03 -14.40 5.39
CA LYS A 102 -9.11 -14.15 6.36
C LYS A 102 -9.32 -15.38 7.23
N VAL A 103 -9.32 -15.18 8.55
CA VAL A 103 -9.73 -16.17 9.55
C VAL A 103 -11.03 -15.68 10.16
N THR A 104 -12.06 -16.53 10.12
CA THR A 104 -13.41 -16.20 10.59
C THR A 104 -13.82 -17.10 11.74
N SER A 105 -14.51 -16.52 12.72
CA SER A 105 -15.17 -17.21 13.81
C SER A 105 -16.54 -16.56 14.04
N GLU A 106 -17.34 -17.08 14.97
CA GLU A 106 -18.66 -16.54 15.32
C GLU A 106 -18.60 -15.09 15.85
N THR A 107 -17.50 -14.72 16.52
CA THR A 107 -17.36 -13.43 17.19
C THR A 107 -16.29 -12.52 16.59
N PHE A 108 -15.55 -12.98 15.57
CA PHE A 108 -14.48 -12.18 14.97
C PHE A 108 -14.16 -12.55 13.51
N VAL A 109 -13.57 -11.59 12.81
CA VAL A 109 -12.87 -11.78 11.54
C VAL A 109 -11.50 -11.13 11.64
N ILE A 110 -10.44 -11.87 11.37
CA ILE A 110 -9.06 -11.38 11.42
C ILE A 110 -8.44 -11.45 10.02
N SER A 111 -7.71 -10.40 9.66
CA SER A 111 -6.83 -10.37 8.48
C SER A 111 -5.41 -10.68 8.94
N THR A 112 -4.84 -11.79 8.47
CA THR A 112 -3.50 -12.24 8.91
C THR A 112 -2.40 -11.62 8.05
N PHE A 113 -1.36 -11.11 8.71
CA PHE A 113 -0.15 -10.67 8.03
C PHE A 113 0.84 -11.83 7.93
N VAL A 114 1.38 -12.02 6.73
CA VAL A 114 2.52 -12.90 6.45
C VAL A 114 3.43 -12.14 5.49
N SER A 115 4.75 -12.19 5.64
CA SER A 115 5.66 -11.46 4.76
C SER A 115 5.80 -12.13 3.39
N ASN A 116 4.75 -12.12 2.56
CA ASN A 116 4.75 -12.78 1.26
C ASN A 116 5.78 -12.16 0.31
N TRP A 117 5.94 -10.84 0.35
CA TRP A 117 6.95 -10.12 -0.40
C TRP A 117 7.60 -9.08 0.49
N THR A 118 8.92 -8.92 0.36
CA THR A 118 9.68 -7.82 0.95
C THR A 118 10.46 -7.12 -0.15
N LEU A 119 10.25 -5.81 -0.28
CA LEU A 119 11.03 -4.91 -1.13
C LEU A 119 12.15 -4.31 -0.26
N GLY A 120 13.35 -4.84 -0.41
CA GLY A 120 14.51 -4.55 0.41
C GLY A 120 15.74 -4.19 -0.42
N SER A 121 16.91 -4.25 0.21
CA SER A 121 18.20 -3.96 -0.42
C SER A 121 19.21 -5.03 -0.03
N SER A 122 20.19 -5.31 -0.89
CA SER A 122 21.30 -6.19 -0.53
C SER A 122 22.21 -5.58 0.56
N GLU A 123 22.21 -4.25 0.65
CA GLU A 123 22.87 -3.45 1.66
C GLU A 123 22.05 -3.42 2.96
N SER A 124 22.73 -3.38 4.11
CA SER A 124 22.05 -3.31 5.41
C SER A 124 21.37 -1.95 5.61
N LEU A 125 20.04 -1.94 5.58
CA LEU A 125 19.23 -0.75 5.80
C LEU A 125 19.24 -0.34 7.27
N ALA A 126 19.32 0.96 7.50
CA ALA A 126 19.06 1.56 8.80
C ALA A 126 17.57 1.47 9.16
N GLU A 127 17.27 1.90 10.38
CA GLU A 127 15.91 2.15 10.84
C GLU A 127 15.19 3.15 9.93
N HIS A 128 13.96 2.82 9.51
CA HIS A 128 13.17 3.69 8.65
C HIS A 128 12.65 4.95 9.34
N GLN A 129 12.32 5.96 8.53
CA GLN A 129 11.60 7.16 8.93
C GLN A 129 10.40 7.43 8.01
N VAL A 130 9.33 8.00 8.58
CA VAL A 130 8.26 8.64 7.82
C VAL A 130 8.71 10.04 7.44
N VAL A 131 8.82 10.29 6.13
CA VAL A 131 9.36 11.55 5.58
C VAL A 131 8.29 12.44 4.99
N ASP A 132 7.12 11.89 4.64
CA ASP A 132 5.97 12.65 4.13
C ASP A 132 4.67 11.87 4.38
N TYR A 133 3.54 12.57 4.44
CA TYR A 133 2.22 11.96 4.63
C TYR A 133 1.07 12.90 4.30
N ASP A 134 -0.07 12.29 3.99
CA ASP A 134 -1.38 12.94 3.87
C ASP A 134 -2.48 12.02 4.45
N PRO A 135 -3.77 12.38 4.40
CA PRO A 135 -4.84 11.53 4.96
C PRO A 135 -4.92 10.11 4.38
N LEU A 136 -4.43 9.88 3.16
CA LEU A 136 -4.52 8.63 2.42
C LEU A 136 -3.14 8.01 2.07
N SER A 137 -2.04 8.71 2.32
CA SER A 137 -0.70 8.22 1.99
C SER A 137 0.34 8.45 3.10
N VAL A 138 1.41 7.67 3.06
CA VAL A 138 2.63 7.87 3.85
C VAL A 138 3.83 7.46 3.01
N THR A 139 4.89 8.25 3.05
CA THR A 139 6.18 7.90 2.42
C THR A 139 7.17 7.52 3.51
N VAL A 140 7.72 6.32 3.40
CA VAL A 140 8.70 5.75 4.33
C VAL A 140 10.06 5.68 3.64
N GLU A 141 11.12 6.08 4.33
CA GLU A 141 12.48 6.06 3.82
C GLU A 141 13.40 5.22 4.72
N TRP A 142 14.27 4.45 4.09
CA TRP A 142 15.41 3.76 4.69
C TRP A 142 16.69 4.30 4.04
N SER A 143 17.78 4.33 4.81
CA SER A 143 19.10 4.69 4.31
C SER A 143 20.10 3.55 4.50
N ALA A 144 21.06 3.42 3.57
CA ALA A 144 22.25 2.60 3.76
C ALA A 144 23.45 3.32 3.12
N GLY A 145 24.36 3.83 3.96
CA GLY A 145 25.48 4.65 3.50
C GLY A 145 24.98 5.95 2.84
N LEU A 146 25.25 6.11 1.53
CA LEU A 146 24.78 7.24 0.73
C LEU A 146 23.53 6.93 -0.11
N GLY A 147 23.02 5.69 -0.03
CA GLY A 147 21.84 5.27 -0.77
C GLY A 147 20.56 5.28 0.05
N THR A 148 19.43 5.35 -0.64
CA THR A 148 18.09 5.38 -0.04
C THR A 148 17.13 4.40 -0.72
N LEU A 149 16.22 3.84 0.08
CA LEU A 149 15.03 3.14 -0.36
C LEU A 149 13.83 3.95 0.14
N GLN A 150 12.99 4.42 -0.76
CA GLN A 150 11.73 5.09 -0.42
C GLN A 150 10.54 4.24 -0.84
N ALA A 151 9.53 4.11 0.01
CA ALA A 151 8.31 3.39 -0.29
C ALA A 151 7.08 4.28 -0.03
N PRO A 152 6.38 4.75 -1.07
CA PRO A 152 5.09 5.41 -0.91
C PRO A 152 4.01 4.33 -0.67
N VAL A 153 3.35 4.40 0.48
CA VAL A 153 2.25 3.52 0.83
C VAL A 153 0.95 4.32 0.77
N VAL A 154 0.11 3.99 -0.19
CA VAL A 154 -1.16 4.68 -0.43
C VAL A 154 -2.32 3.74 -0.11
N ARG A 155 -3.36 4.26 0.56
CA ARG A 155 -4.61 3.52 0.76
C ARG A 155 -5.22 3.14 -0.59
N GLY A 156 -5.49 1.86 -0.82
CA GLY A 156 -6.04 1.36 -2.07
C GLY A 156 -5.00 1.09 -3.17
N MET A 157 -3.70 1.12 -2.85
CA MET A 157 -2.65 0.89 -3.85
C MET A 157 -2.74 -0.52 -4.47
N PRO A 158 -2.67 -0.66 -5.81
CA PRO A 158 -2.70 -1.96 -6.49
C PRO A 158 -1.34 -2.67 -6.52
N TYR A 159 -0.25 -1.99 -6.15
CA TYR A 159 1.11 -2.52 -6.15
C TYR A 159 1.88 -2.04 -4.92
N LEU A 160 2.81 -2.87 -4.44
CA LEU A 160 3.88 -2.40 -3.56
C LEU A 160 4.90 -1.64 -4.43
N THR A 161 5.34 -0.46 -3.97
CA THR A 161 6.28 0.38 -4.71
C THR A 161 7.49 0.69 -3.83
N ALA A 162 8.69 0.56 -4.40
CA ALA A 162 9.93 0.99 -3.78
C ALA A 162 10.79 1.73 -4.82
N VAL A 163 11.38 2.85 -4.42
CA VAL A 163 12.22 3.73 -5.23
C VAL A 163 13.62 3.70 -4.63
N TYR A 164 14.60 3.32 -5.44
CA TYR A 164 15.98 3.12 -5.01
C TYR A 164 16.88 4.21 -5.57
N SER A 165 17.78 4.72 -4.74
CA SER A 165 18.86 5.61 -5.14
C SER A 165 20.16 5.09 -4.55
N GLY A 166 21.14 4.75 -5.40
CA GLY A 166 22.45 4.28 -4.94
C GLY A 166 22.45 2.97 -4.13
N LEU A 167 21.40 2.16 -4.28
CA LEU A 167 21.21 0.87 -3.61
C LEU A 167 20.92 -0.23 -4.63
N THR A 168 21.21 -1.47 -4.27
CA THR A 168 20.93 -2.66 -5.07
C THR A 168 19.60 -3.30 -4.62
N PRO A 169 18.53 -3.22 -5.43
CA PRO A 169 17.22 -3.76 -5.04
C PRO A 169 17.28 -5.26 -4.77
N GLU A 170 16.66 -5.68 -3.67
CA GLU A 170 16.42 -7.09 -3.33
C GLU A 170 14.92 -7.31 -3.16
N VAL A 171 14.37 -8.32 -3.84
CA VAL A 171 12.98 -8.74 -3.66
C VAL A 171 12.99 -10.17 -3.12
N SER A 172 12.48 -10.34 -1.91
CA SER A 172 12.46 -11.63 -1.22
C SER A 172 11.04 -12.07 -0.87
N THR A 173 10.88 -13.38 -0.69
CA THR A 173 9.61 -14.03 -0.33
C THR A 173 9.89 -15.18 0.63
N ILE A 174 8.91 -15.52 1.46
CA ILE A 174 8.98 -16.73 2.31
C ILE A 174 8.66 -18.02 1.54
N HIS A 175 8.21 -17.90 0.29
CA HIS A 175 7.83 -19.03 -0.56
C HIS A 175 9.00 -19.44 -1.45
N ALA A 176 9.02 -20.70 -1.92
CA ALA A 176 10.00 -21.13 -2.90
C ALA A 176 9.71 -20.44 -4.25
N ILE A 177 10.74 -19.97 -4.95
CA ILE A 177 10.60 -19.51 -6.33
C ILE A 177 10.86 -20.72 -7.24
N LEU A 178 9.86 -21.11 -8.02
CA LEU A 178 9.91 -22.26 -8.93
C LEU A 178 10.41 -21.88 -10.32
N SER A 179 10.17 -20.65 -10.76
CA SER A 179 10.73 -20.09 -12.00
C SER A 179 10.67 -18.58 -12.04
N ILE A 180 11.52 -17.99 -12.89
CA ILE A 180 11.57 -16.55 -13.19
C ILE A 180 11.54 -16.41 -14.70
N ASN A 181 10.48 -15.80 -15.26
CA ASN A 181 10.27 -15.71 -16.72
C ASN A 181 10.36 -17.08 -17.44
N GLY A 182 9.93 -18.15 -16.76
CA GLY A 182 10.02 -19.53 -17.25
C GLY A 182 11.42 -20.16 -17.18
N ALA A 183 12.44 -19.42 -16.73
CA ALA A 183 13.77 -19.95 -16.47
C ALA A 183 13.89 -20.57 -15.06
N SER A 184 14.92 -21.40 -14.88
CA SER A 184 15.28 -21.97 -13.58
C SER A 184 15.49 -20.87 -12.53
N PRO A 185 15.07 -21.04 -11.26
CA PRO A 185 15.25 -20.04 -10.21
C PRO A 185 16.73 -19.75 -9.87
N ASN A 186 17.66 -20.62 -10.29
CA ASN A 186 19.10 -20.42 -10.14
C ASN A 186 19.75 -19.73 -11.37
N ALA A 187 18.97 -19.40 -12.40
CA ALA A 187 19.49 -18.71 -13.58
C ALA A 187 19.63 -17.22 -13.32
N THR A 188 20.63 -16.58 -13.93
CA THR A 188 20.68 -15.13 -14.05
C THR A 188 19.75 -14.70 -15.18
N VAL A 189 18.75 -13.89 -14.84
CA VAL A 189 17.80 -13.29 -15.79
C VAL A 189 18.00 -11.78 -15.78
N THR A 190 18.08 -11.15 -16.95
CA THR A 190 18.15 -9.69 -17.09
C THR A 190 16.95 -9.25 -17.91
N ASP A 191 16.06 -8.50 -17.28
CA ASP A 191 14.82 -8.02 -17.86
C ASP A 191 14.34 -6.78 -17.08
N ASP A 192 13.41 -6.03 -17.65
CA ASP A 192 12.70 -4.95 -16.96
C ASP A 192 11.39 -5.44 -16.31
N ARG A 193 11.00 -6.70 -16.59
CA ARG A 193 9.84 -7.38 -16.00
C ARG A 193 10.20 -8.81 -15.60
N PHE A 194 9.90 -9.17 -14.36
CA PHE A 194 10.10 -10.51 -13.83
C PHE A 194 8.75 -11.10 -13.39
N GLU A 195 8.36 -12.21 -14.02
CA GLU A 195 7.21 -13.03 -13.65
C GLU A 195 7.69 -14.23 -12.86
N LEU A 196 7.31 -14.28 -11.58
CA LEU A 196 7.72 -15.32 -10.66
C LEU A 196 6.59 -16.33 -10.49
N VAL A 197 6.95 -17.61 -10.55
CA VAL A 197 6.07 -18.71 -10.12
C VAL A 197 6.56 -19.18 -8.76
N LEU A 198 5.64 -19.22 -7.80
CA LEU A 198 5.87 -19.72 -6.44
C LEU A 198 5.37 -21.16 -6.26
#